data_AF-A0A3P8L5Q7-F1
#
_entry.id   AF-A0A3P8L5Q7-F1
#
_cell.length_a   1.000
_cell.length_b   1.000
_cell.length_c   1.000
_cell.angle_alpha   90.00
_cell.angle_beta   90.00
_cell.angle_gamma   90.00
#
_symmetry.space_group_name_H-M   'P 1'
#
loop_
_entity.id
_entity.type
_entity.pdbx_description
1 polymer ?
#
loop_
_entity_poly.entity_id
_entity_poly.type
_entity_poly.pdbx_seq_one_letter_code
_entity_poly.pdbx_strand_id
1 'polypeptide(L)'
;MFSGTRIYTGRRISVPQARCNFSFLCTRFALDHRTSSCGTSKHNWRLYDSLSRLDDVINYDYPPCFLSLVFQTIVLLGSSIFLLLLTILEDYYASLACMAMALACLGFHCSGILLNPQDLAPNHGGQLYGVMATVGTIPGFFGVYLAGYLLDLTHQWSVVFVLTSVLSLIGWVAYTCYGSAEQIL
;
A
#
# COMPACT_ATOMS: atom_id res chain seq x y z
N MET A 1 20.92 -47.64 -3.51
CA MET A 1 22.08 -47.12 -4.26
C MET A 1 22.08 -45.61 -4.12
N PHE A 2 22.96 -45.12 -3.25
CA PHE A 2 23.24 -43.70 -3.02
C PHE A 2 24.10 -43.15 -4.16
N SER A 3 24.15 -41.80 -4.24
CA SER A 3 25.18 -40.96 -4.87
C SER A 3 24.86 -40.48 -6.31
N GLY A 4 24.95 -39.19 -6.66
CA GLY A 4 25.83 -38.16 -6.10
C GLY A 4 25.25 -36.73 -6.11
N THR A 5 25.35 -36.14 -4.93
CA THR A 5 25.71 -34.76 -4.60
C THR A 5 26.42 -33.96 -5.71
N ARG A 6 25.99 -32.72 -5.94
CA ARG A 6 26.94 -31.64 -6.25
C ARG A 6 26.51 -30.27 -5.68
N ILE A 7 27.10 -29.99 -4.51
CA ILE A 7 27.75 -28.73 -4.11
C ILE A 7 26.85 -27.49 -4.01
N TYR A 8 26.38 -27.26 -2.78
CA TYR A 8 26.12 -25.92 -2.24
C TYR A 8 27.40 -25.08 -2.34
N THR A 9 27.49 -24.21 -3.33
CA THR A 9 28.52 -23.16 -3.32
C THR A 9 28.03 -22.04 -2.42
N GLY A 10 28.67 -21.96 -1.25
CA GLY A 10 28.42 -20.96 -0.21
C GLY A 10 28.81 -19.55 -0.66
N ARG A 11 28.02 -18.97 -1.55
CA ARG A 11 27.76 -17.55 -1.47
C ARG A 11 26.39 -17.46 -0.81
N ARG A 12 26.37 -17.10 0.49
CA ARG A 12 25.24 -16.32 0.97
C ARG A 12 25.19 -15.16 -0.01
N ILE A 13 24.31 -15.25 -1.01
CA ILE A 13 23.68 -14.06 -1.52
C ILE A 13 22.94 -13.60 -0.27
N SER A 14 23.64 -12.81 0.55
CA SER A 14 23.00 -11.79 1.34
C SER A 14 22.28 -11.00 0.27
N VAL A 15 21.06 -11.44 -0.08
CA VAL A 15 20.05 -10.54 -0.58
C VAL A 15 20.13 -9.46 0.49
N PRO A 16 20.64 -8.25 0.16
CA PRO A 16 20.66 -7.20 1.14
C PRO A 16 19.23 -7.18 1.66
N GLN A 17 19.08 -7.50 2.96
CA GLN A 17 17.80 -7.47 3.64
C GLN A 17 17.17 -6.18 3.18
N ALA A 18 16.16 -6.30 2.31
CA ALA A 18 15.67 -5.18 1.54
C ALA A 18 14.94 -4.33 2.56
N ARG A 19 15.68 -3.40 3.17
CA ARG A 19 15.09 -2.27 3.87
C ARG A 19 14.19 -1.64 2.83
N CYS A 20 12.90 -1.86 2.98
CA CYS A 20 11.91 -1.20 2.16
C CYS A 20 11.79 0.23 2.66
N ASN A 21 12.81 1.01 2.31
CA ASN A 21 12.76 2.45 2.39
C ASN A 21 11.73 2.95 1.37
N PHE A 22 11.09 4.08 1.68
CA PHE A 22 10.14 4.79 0.85
C PHE A 22 10.62 4.95 -0.61
N SER A 23 11.94 5.09 -0.79
CA SER A 23 12.64 5.13 -2.08
C SER A 23 12.42 3.87 -2.95
N PHE A 24 12.38 2.66 -2.38
CA PHE A 24 12.17 1.41 -3.14
C PHE A 24 10.75 1.29 -3.70
N LEU A 25 9.78 1.86 -3.00
CA LEU A 25 8.36 1.85 -3.32
C LEU A 25 8.02 2.85 -4.43
N CYS A 26 8.58 4.06 -4.35
CA CYS A 26 8.51 5.07 -5.40
C CYS A 26 9.17 4.55 -6.70
N THR A 27 10.27 3.79 -6.56
CA THR A 27 10.92 3.14 -7.70
C THR A 27 10.05 2.02 -8.28
N ARG A 28 9.32 1.23 -7.49
CA ARG A 28 8.47 0.14 -8.01
C ARG A 28 7.20 0.65 -8.69
N PHE A 29 6.58 1.70 -8.14
CA PHE A 29 5.45 2.40 -8.78
C PHE A 29 5.89 3.13 -10.06
N ALA A 30 7.10 3.71 -10.08
CA ALA A 30 7.68 4.34 -11.27
C ALA A 30 8.28 3.36 -12.29
N LEU A 31 8.64 2.14 -11.88
CA LEU A 31 9.16 1.08 -12.76
C LEU A 31 8.04 0.27 -13.41
N ASP A 32 6.89 0.11 -12.76
CA ASP A 32 5.73 -0.58 -13.34
C ASP A 32 5.15 0.17 -14.55
N HIS A 33 5.28 1.50 -14.57
CA HIS A 33 4.97 2.32 -15.75
C HIS A 33 6.06 2.35 -16.83
N ARG A 34 7.19 1.62 -16.69
CA ARG A 34 8.33 1.72 -17.62
C ARG A 34 8.92 0.38 -18.10
N THR A 35 8.13 -0.70 -18.14
CA THR A 35 8.57 -1.98 -18.74
C THR A 35 8.42 -2.03 -20.26
N SER A 36 8.61 -0.92 -20.98
CA SER A 36 8.55 -0.90 -22.45
C SER A 36 9.63 -0.09 -23.17
N SER A 37 10.64 0.46 -22.49
CA SER A 37 11.78 1.03 -23.23
C SER A 37 13.13 0.89 -22.55
N CYS A 38 13.96 0.13 -23.25
CA CYS A 38 15.37 -0.12 -23.04
C CYS A 38 16.19 1.18 -23.02
N GLY A 39 17.10 1.30 -22.06
CA GLY A 39 18.31 2.11 -22.17
C GLY A 39 18.18 3.58 -21.73
N THR A 40 19.11 3.97 -20.86
CA THR A 40 19.47 5.34 -20.41
C THR A 40 18.73 5.88 -19.18
N SER A 41 19.39 5.86 -18.01
CA SER A 41 19.39 7.01 -17.08
C SER A 41 20.47 6.84 -16.00
N LYS A 42 21.63 7.49 -16.20
CA LYS A 42 22.60 7.73 -15.12
C LYS A 42 22.18 8.90 -14.21
N HIS A 43 21.12 9.63 -14.55
CA HIS A 43 20.66 10.81 -13.81
C HIS A 43 19.73 10.50 -12.63
N ASN A 44 19.15 9.29 -12.55
CA ASN A 44 18.25 8.92 -11.44
C ASN A 44 18.97 8.60 -10.12
N TRP A 45 20.25 8.21 -10.15
CA TRP A 45 20.98 7.78 -8.95
C TRP A 45 21.23 8.91 -7.96
N ARG A 46 21.29 10.16 -8.42
CA ARG A 46 21.50 11.32 -7.55
C ARG A 46 20.25 11.68 -6.72
N LEU A 47 19.06 11.48 -7.29
CA LEU A 47 17.80 11.59 -6.56
C LEU A 47 17.61 10.40 -5.61
N TYR A 48 18.02 9.20 -6.02
CA TYR A 48 18.00 8.02 -5.16
C TYR A 48 18.90 8.20 -3.93
N ASP A 49 20.12 8.73 -4.11
CA ASP A 49 21.07 9.01 -3.01
C ASP A 49 20.55 10.10 -2.06
N SER A 50 19.91 11.16 -2.61
CA SER A 50 19.25 12.19 -1.80
C SER A 50 18.05 11.64 -1.02
N LEU A 51 17.22 10.79 -1.65
CA LEU A 51 16.07 10.16 -1.01
C LEU A 51 16.51 9.16 0.07
N SER A 52 17.56 8.36 -0.17
CA SER A 52 18.07 7.44 0.85
C SER A 52 18.63 8.18 2.07
N ARG A 53 19.29 9.32 1.87
CA ARG A 53 19.74 10.16 3.00
C ARG A 53 18.57 10.74 3.79
N LEU A 54 17.49 11.11 3.12
CA LEU A 54 16.26 11.57 3.80
C LEU A 54 15.62 10.43 4.58
N ASP A 55 15.56 9.22 4.02
CA ASP A 55 15.08 8.04 4.73
C ASP A 55 15.91 7.73 5.99
N ASP A 56 17.25 7.88 5.91
CA ASP A 56 18.14 7.68 7.06
C ASP A 56 17.90 8.71 8.17
N VAL A 57 17.64 9.98 7.80
CA VAL A 57 17.32 11.05 8.76
C VAL A 57 15.95 10.85 9.39
N ILE A 58 14.93 10.44 8.63
CA ILE A 58 13.58 10.20 9.15
C ILE A 58 13.53 8.98 10.08
N ASN A 59 14.23 7.89 9.72
CA ASN A 59 14.31 6.68 10.53
C ASN A 59 15.11 6.85 11.83
N TYR A 60 15.97 7.86 11.91
CA TYR A 60 16.70 8.18 13.14
C TYR A 60 15.79 8.79 14.22
N ASP A 61 14.81 9.59 13.79
CA ASP A 61 13.88 10.31 14.69
C ASP A 61 12.64 9.46 15.05
N TYR A 62 12.16 8.58 14.15
CA TYR A 62 10.95 7.78 14.37
C TYR A 62 11.13 6.30 14.00
N PRO A 63 10.51 5.37 14.75
CA PRO A 63 10.49 3.97 14.34
C PRO A 63 9.66 3.80 13.05
N PRO A 64 10.14 3.04 12.05
CA PRO A 64 9.50 2.92 10.73
C PRO A 64 8.06 2.40 10.82
N CYS A 65 7.78 1.52 11.78
CA CYS A 65 6.44 1.00 12.05
C CYS A 65 5.44 2.10 12.44
N PHE A 66 5.87 3.07 13.26
CA PHE A 66 5.02 4.18 13.67
C PHE A 66 4.70 5.11 12.49
N LEU A 67 5.69 5.36 11.62
CA LEU A 67 5.50 6.18 10.43
C LEU A 67 4.49 5.53 9.46
N SER A 68 4.65 4.23 9.20
CA SER A 68 3.71 3.44 8.39
C SER A 68 2.28 3.48 8.96
N LEU A 69 2.14 3.44 10.28
CA LEU A 69 0.84 3.52 10.95
C LEU A 69 0.18 4.90 10.82
N VAL A 70 0.92 5.97 11.12
CA VAL A 70 0.40 7.34 11.01
C VAL A 70 0.03 7.65 9.56
N PHE A 71 0.90 7.30 8.61
CA PHE A 71 0.62 7.51 7.19
C PHE A 71 -0.65 6.76 6.76
N GLN A 72 -0.78 5.51 7.17
CA GLN A 72 -1.93 4.67 6.82
C GLN A 72 -3.25 5.21 7.38
N THR A 73 -3.25 5.71 8.62
CA THR A 73 -4.45 6.32 9.22
C THR A 73 -4.89 7.59 8.50
N ILE A 74 -3.95 8.48 8.16
CA ILE A 74 -4.25 9.74 7.47
C ILE A 74 -4.84 9.47 6.09
N VAL A 75 -4.27 8.52 5.34
CA VAL A 75 -4.70 8.19 3.99
C VAL A 75 -6.08 7.55 3.96
N LEU A 76 -6.38 6.65 4.90
CA LEU A 76 -7.72 6.02 5.02
C LEU A 76 -8.79 7.05 5.39
N LEU A 77 -8.50 7.95 6.32
CA LEU A 77 -9.40 9.05 6.66
C LEU A 77 -9.62 9.99 5.46
N GLY A 78 -8.54 10.38 4.78
CA GLY A 78 -8.61 11.24 3.60
C GLY A 78 -9.49 10.62 2.51
N SER A 79 -9.26 9.35 2.18
CA SER A 79 -10.07 8.63 1.18
C SER A 79 -11.56 8.60 1.54
N SER A 80 -11.90 8.31 2.81
CA SER A 80 -13.30 8.32 3.26
C SER A 80 -13.94 9.71 3.16
N ILE A 81 -13.23 10.77 3.51
CA ILE A 81 -13.76 12.14 3.45
C ILE A 81 -14.01 12.54 1.99
N PHE A 82 -13.08 12.24 1.07
CA PHE A 82 -13.26 12.53 -0.35
C PHE A 82 -14.42 11.74 -0.97
N LEU A 83 -14.61 10.48 -0.57
CA LEU A 83 -15.75 9.66 -1.00
C LEU A 83 -17.09 10.20 -0.49
N LEU A 84 -17.15 10.70 0.75
CA LEU A 84 -18.36 11.37 1.26
C LEU A 84 -18.62 12.68 0.52
N LEU A 85 -17.59 13.49 0.30
CA LEU A 85 -17.71 14.75 -0.42
C LEU A 85 -18.22 14.54 -1.86
N LEU A 86 -17.77 13.47 -2.52
CA LEU A 86 -18.24 13.06 -3.85
C LEU A 86 -19.75 12.82 -3.91
N THR A 87 -20.38 12.41 -2.80
CA THR A 87 -21.84 12.15 -2.77
C THR A 87 -22.70 13.40 -2.61
N ILE A 88 -22.09 14.51 -2.19
CA ILE A 88 -22.77 15.79 -1.94
C ILE A 88 -22.56 16.76 -3.11
N LEU A 89 -21.43 16.64 -3.81
CA LEU A 89 -21.09 17.51 -4.94
C LEU A 89 -21.90 17.14 -6.19
N GLU A 90 -22.66 18.11 -6.69
CA GLU A 90 -23.42 17.99 -7.94
C GLU A 90 -22.63 18.51 -9.16
N ASP A 91 -21.56 19.29 -8.93
CA ASP A 91 -20.70 19.84 -9.97
C ASP A 91 -19.76 18.79 -10.58
N TYR A 92 -19.81 18.62 -11.91
CA TYR A 92 -19.00 17.62 -12.63
C TYR A 92 -17.49 17.76 -12.37
N TYR A 93 -16.95 18.97 -12.45
CA TYR A 93 -15.51 19.21 -12.27
C TYR A 93 -15.07 18.95 -10.83
N ALA A 94 -15.89 19.31 -9.85
CA ALA A 94 -15.60 19.11 -8.44
C ALA A 94 -15.63 17.61 -8.08
N SER A 95 -16.61 16.87 -8.60
CA SER A 95 -16.72 15.42 -8.42
C SER A 95 -15.56 14.67 -9.06
N LEU A 96 -15.14 15.06 -10.27
CA LEU A 96 -13.97 14.47 -10.93
C LEU A 96 -12.68 14.70 -10.13
N ALA A 97 -12.47 15.92 -9.62
CA ALA A 97 -11.31 16.25 -8.78
C ALA A 97 -11.32 15.45 -7.47
N CYS A 98 -12.48 15.33 -6.80
CA CYS A 98 -12.62 14.54 -5.58
C CYS A 98 -12.35 13.05 -5.82
N MET A 99 -12.85 12.50 -6.93
CA MET A 99 -12.61 11.11 -7.29
C MET A 99 -11.12 10.85 -7.60
N ALA A 100 -10.45 11.77 -8.30
CA ALA A 100 -9.02 11.68 -8.54
C ALA A 100 -8.21 11.70 -7.23
N MET A 101 -8.58 12.58 -6.29
CA MET A 101 -7.96 12.63 -4.97
C MET A 101 -8.19 11.36 -4.16
N ALA A 102 -9.42 10.81 -4.19
CA ALA A 102 -9.73 9.54 -3.53
C ALA A 102 -8.88 8.38 -4.08
N LEU A 103 -8.71 8.30 -5.41
CA LEU A 103 -7.85 7.31 -6.06
C LEU A 103 -6.36 7.52 -5.73
N ALA A 104 -5.90 8.77 -5.65
CA ALA A 104 -4.54 9.08 -5.21
C ALA A 104 -4.29 8.59 -3.77
N CYS A 105 -5.22 8.87 -2.85
CA CYS A 105 -5.18 8.31 -1.50
C CYS A 105 -5.16 6.78 -1.51
N LEU A 106 -5.98 6.13 -2.35
CA LEU A 106 -5.96 4.67 -2.46
C LEU A 106 -4.61 4.13 -2.96
N GLY A 107 -3.96 4.82 -3.89
CA GLY A 107 -2.59 4.51 -4.31
C GLY A 107 -1.59 4.58 -3.15
N PHE A 108 -1.70 5.63 -2.33
CA PHE A 108 -0.88 5.77 -1.11
C PHE A 108 -1.19 4.69 -0.05
N HIS A 109 -2.43 4.21 0.03
CA HIS A 109 -2.79 3.11 0.92
C HIS A 109 -2.07 1.80 0.53
N CYS A 110 -2.04 1.48 -0.77
CA CYS A 110 -1.33 0.30 -1.27
C CYS A 110 0.16 0.31 -0.92
N SER A 111 0.79 1.49 -0.92
CA SER A 111 2.16 1.64 -0.43
C SER A 111 2.31 1.33 1.05
N GLY A 112 1.43 1.83 1.91
CA GLY A 112 1.50 1.61 3.36
C GLY A 112 1.33 0.14 3.75
N ILE A 113 0.41 -0.58 3.08
CA ILE A 113 0.18 -2.02 3.31
C ILE A 113 1.42 -2.87 2.99
N LEU A 114 2.25 -2.46 2.03
CA LEU A 114 3.45 -3.22 1.67
C LEU A 114 4.58 -3.04 2.68
N LEU A 115 4.67 -1.86 3.31
CA LEU A 115 5.72 -1.52 4.29
C LEU A 115 5.48 -2.20 5.65
N ASN A 116 4.24 -2.17 6.14
CA ASN A 116 3.86 -2.69 7.46
C ASN A 116 4.34 -4.14 7.76
N PRO A 117 4.22 -5.13 6.85
CA PRO A 117 4.65 -6.52 7.07
C PRO A 117 6.17 -6.69 7.01
N GLN A 118 6.83 -5.85 6.21
CA GLN A 118 8.27 -5.88 6.01
C GLN A 118 8.99 -5.28 7.22
N ASP A 119 8.40 -4.25 7.81
CA ASP A 119 8.84 -3.67 9.07
C ASP A 119 8.63 -4.62 10.26
N LEU A 120 7.57 -5.44 10.23
CA LEU A 120 7.22 -6.36 11.32
C LEU A 120 8.00 -7.69 11.27
N ALA A 121 8.26 -8.24 10.08
CA ALA A 121 8.91 -9.55 9.93
C ALA A 121 9.89 -9.55 8.74
N PRO A 122 11.09 -8.97 8.85
CA PRO A 122 12.04 -8.83 7.75
C PRO A 122 12.49 -10.17 7.14
N ASN A 123 12.49 -11.25 7.93
CA ASN A 123 12.88 -12.58 7.47
C ASN A 123 11.74 -13.39 6.81
N HIS A 124 10.47 -13.01 7.05
CA HIS A 124 9.28 -13.76 6.59
C HIS A 124 8.24 -12.87 5.89
N GLY A 125 8.58 -11.63 5.55
CA GLY A 125 7.62 -10.63 5.05
C GLY A 125 6.87 -11.04 3.78
N GLY A 126 7.51 -11.82 2.89
CA GLY A 126 6.87 -12.33 1.67
C GLY A 126 5.73 -13.34 1.95
N GLN A 127 5.92 -14.24 2.93
CA GLN A 127 4.89 -15.21 3.32
C GLN A 127 3.74 -14.52 4.05
N LEU A 128 4.06 -13.60 4.97
CA LEU A 128 3.08 -12.82 5.70
C LEU A 128 2.22 -11.98 4.74
N TYR A 129 2.85 -11.28 3.78
CA TYR A 129 2.13 -10.53 2.75
C TYR A 129 1.22 -11.41 1.89
N GLY A 130 1.66 -12.62 1.53
CA GLY A 130 0.83 -13.59 0.83
C GLY A 130 -0.44 -13.94 1.59
N VAL A 131 -0.32 -14.23 2.90
CA VAL A 131 -1.48 -14.50 3.77
C VAL A 131 -2.41 -13.29 3.81
N MET A 132 -1.90 -12.07 4.04
CA MET A 132 -2.73 -10.87 4.06
C MET A 132 -3.45 -10.61 2.73
N ALA A 133 -2.79 -10.83 1.60
CA ALA A 133 -3.41 -10.69 0.29
C ALA A 133 -4.57 -11.69 0.11
N THR A 134 -4.42 -12.94 0.54
CA THR A 134 -5.51 -13.93 0.49
C THR A 134 -6.68 -13.60 1.42
N VAL A 135 -6.41 -13.06 2.61
CA VAL A 135 -7.47 -12.60 3.51
C VAL A 135 -8.17 -11.37 2.94
N GLY A 136 -7.44 -10.49 2.24
CA GLY A 136 -7.96 -9.28 1.63
C GLY A 136 -8.84 -9.50 0.39
N THR A 137 -8.65 -10.58 -0.36
CA THR A 137 -9.49 -10.87 -1.53
C THR A 137 -10.91 -11.30 -1.15
N ILE A 138 -11.12 -11.87 0.04
CA ILE A 138 -12.46 -12.25 0.53
C ILE A 138 -13.40 -11.04 0.61
N PRO A 139 -13.11 -9.99 1.41
CA PRO A 139 -13.96 -8.79 1.44
C PRO A 139 -13.97 -8.04 0.11
N GLY A 140 -12.89 -8.11 -0.68
CA GLY A 140 -12.87 -7.55 -2.04
C GLY A 140 -13.93 -8.17 -2.95
N PHE A 141 -14.05 -9.51 -2.93
CA PHE A 141 -15.05 -10.23 -3.71
C PHE A 141 -16.48 -9.87 -3.26
N PHE A 142 -16.74 -9.89 -1.95
CA PHE A 142 -18.05 -9.50 -1.40
C PHE A 142 -18.40 -8.04 -1.69
N GLY A 143 -17.42 -7.13 -1.64
CA GLY A 143 -17.61 -5.71 -1.93
C GLY A 143 -18.04 -5.46 -3.37
N VAL A 144 -17.39 -6.12 -4.35
CA VAL A 144 -17.76 -6.00 -5.77
C VAL A 144 -19.15 -6.58 -6.03
N TYR A 145 -19.47 -7.74 -5.45
CA TYR A 145 -20.79 -8.35 -5.58
C TYR A 145 -21.90 -7.43 -5.01
N LEU A 146 -21.68 -6.89 -3.82
CA LEU A 146 -22.63 -5.99 -3.17
C LEU A 146 -22.80 -4.67 -3.95
N ALA A 147 -21.71 -4.11 -4.49
CA ALA A 147 -21.77 -2.91 -5.31
C ALA A 147 -22.60 -3.12 -6.59
N GLY A 148 -22.42 -4.26 -7.28
CA GLY A 148 -23.23 -4.62 -8.44
C GLY A 148 -24.71 -4.78 -8.09
N TYR A 149 -25.01 -5.51 -7.01
CA TYR A 149 -26.38 -5.72 -6.56
C TYR A 149 -27.09 -4.41 -6.17
N LEU A 150 -26.39 -3.49 -5.50
CA LEU A 150 -26.94 -2.18 -5.16
C LEU A 150 -27.18 -1.31 -6.39
N LEU A 151 -26.29 -1.38 -7.39
CA LEU A 151 -26.44 -0.62 -8.62
C LEU A 151 -27.63 -1.13 -9.46
N ASP A 152 -27.88 -2.43 -9.46
CA ASP A 152 -29.05 -3.03 -10.13
C ASP A 152 -30.37 -2.63 -9.46
N LEU A 153 -30.40 -2.48 -8.13
CA LEU A 153 -31.60 -2.09 -7.40
C LEU A 153 -31.91 -0.59 -7.44
N THR A 154 -30.88 0.24 -7.28
CA THR A 154 -31.06 1.69 -7.08
C THR A 154 -30.78 2.51 -8.32
N HIS A 155 -30.04 1.96 -9.29
CA HIS A 155 -29.53 2.67 -10.47
C HIS A 155 -28.75 3.96 -10.15
N GLN A 156 -28.25 4.11 -8.92
CA GLN A 156 -27.56 5.30 -8.44
C GLN A 156 -26.17 4.96 -7.90
N TRP A 157 -25.15 5.65 -8.43
CA TRP A 157 -23.76 5.47 -8.00
C TRP A 157 -23.46 6.04 -6.61
N SER A 158 -24.22 7.03 -6.16
CA SER A 158 -24.06 7.65 -4.85
C SER A 158 -24.13 6.62 -3.71
N VAL A 159 -25.00 5.62 -3.82
CA VAL A 159 -25.15 4.55 -2.83
C VAL A 159 -23.87 3.70 -2.71
N VAL A 160 -23.22 3.43 -3.85
CA VAL A 160 -21.95 2.67 -3.89
C VAL A 160 -20.82 3.47 -3.25
N PHE A 161 -20.77 4.78 -3.48
CA PHE A 161 -19.76 5.65 -2.86
C PHE A 161 -19.95 5.78 -1.35
N VAL A 162 -21.20 5.91 -0.88
CA VAL A 162 -21.52 5.89 0.55
C VAL A 162 -21.12 4.55 1.19
N LEU A 163 -21.44 3.42 0.55
CA LEU A 163 -21.02 2.10 1.03
C LEU A 163 -19.49 2.00 1.14
N THR A 164 -18.78 2.46 0.11
CA THR A 164 -17.31 2.43 0.07
C THR A 164 -16.70 3.31 1.17
N SER A 165 -17.29 4.48 1.42
CA SER A 165 -16.94 5.34 2.56
C SER A 165 -17.11 4.61 3.89
N VAL A 166 -18.26 3.98 4.13
CA VAL A 166 -18.54 3.27 5.39
C VAL A 166 -17.54 2.12 5.59
N LEU A 167 -17.26 1.33 4.56
CA LEU A 167 -16.25 0.27 4.62
C LEU A 167 -14.85 0.81 4.94
N SER A 168 -14.50 1.97 4.38
CA SER A 168 -13.22 2.63 4.63
C SER A 168 -13.12 3.13 6.08
N LEU A 169 -14.21 3.65 6.65
CA LEU A 169 -14.29 4.05 8.06
C LEU A 169 -14.19 2.84 8.99
N ILE A 170 -14.89 1.75 8.70
CA ILE A 170 -14.79 0.51 9.49
C ILE A 170 -13.34 0.00 9.47
N GLY A 171 -12.71 -0.01 8.29
CA GLY A 171 -11.31 -0.38 8.13
C GLY A 171 -10.37 0.52 8.95
N TRP A 172 -10.60 1.83 8.94
CA TRP A 172 -9.84 2.79 9.74
C TRP A 172 -10.02 2.59 11.26
N VAL A 173 -11.26 2.37 11.72
CA VAL A 173 -11.55 2.09 13.13
C VAL A 173 -10.86 0.79 13.56
N ALA A 174 -10.98 -0.28 12.77
CA ALA A 174 -10.28 -1.52 13.05
C ALA A 174 -8.76 -1.32 13.09
N TYR A 175 -8.20 -0.59 12.12
CA TYR A 175 -6.77 -0.31 12.06
C TYR A 175 -6.27 0.51 13.26
N THR A 176 -7.04 1.50 13.71
CA THR A 176 -6.67 2.32 14.88
C THR A 176 -6.83 1.57 16.20
N CYS A 177 -7.82 0.67 16.32
CA CYS A 177 -8.00 -0.16 17.51
C CYS A 177 -6.94 -1.27 17.63
N TYR A 178 -6.53 -1.89 16.52
CA TYR A 178 -5.58 -3.02 16.51
C TYR A 178 -4.14 -2.62 16.16
N GLY A 179 -3.92 -1.39 15.70
CA GLY A 179 -2.60 -0.86 15.36
C GLY A 179 -1.78 -0.52 16.60
N SER A 180 -1.20 -1.55 17.25
CA SER A 180 -0.15 -1.35 18.25
C SER A 180 1.22 -1.38 17.57
N ALA A 181 2.01 -0.33 17.74
CA ALA A 181 3.34 -0.16 17.15
C ALA A 181 4.45 -0.85 17.95
N GLU A 182 4.19 -2.03 18.50
CA GLU A 182 5.18 -2.80 19.25
C GLU A 182 5.87 -3.79 18.31
N GLN A 183 7.16 -3.56 18.04
CA GLN A 183 7.97 -4.48 17.25
C GLN A 183 8.16 -5.78 18.04
N ILE A 184 7.67 -6.89 17.50
CA ILE A 184 7.92 -8.21 18.07
C ILE A 184 9.39 -8.56 17.74
N LEU A 185 10.27 -8.36 18.72
CA LEU A 185 11.70 -8.67 18.68
C LEU A 185 11.99 -10.17 18.52
#